data_AF-A0A484CVG4-F1
#
_entry.id   AF-A0A484CVG4-F1
#
_cell.length_a   1.000
_cell.length_b   1.000
_cell.length_c   1.000
_cell.angle_alpha   90.00
_cell.angle_beta   90.00
_cell.angle_gamma   90.00
#
_symmetry.space_group_name_H-M   'P 1'
#
loop_
_entity.id
_entity.type
_entity.pdbx_description
1 polymer ?
#
loop_
_entity_poly.entity_id
_entity_poly.type
_entity_poly.pdbx_seq_one_letter_code
_entity_poly.pdbx_strand_id
1 'polypeptide(L)'
;MESLEKNHRYLSSLCCVFVLCVQLQLGITGDCPADGRTWVPFGGGCYYFVHGEEDTIKSYTFERAKTLCQGFELLTIQSAEENDFVIKYSPAVWKNNVNVWLGMYYDTNSEDMRWFGEQPVGFSNWEDILSSSDLLPLDTCVALHSNTGKWENVSCLEQAENGVVCETNQKAEEAKPKPSALLSALVILSVVAIMGVSAVIWFLQHKYNLGSTILTAFEYHPPFRVLDTDRSCLVEAEETDSVP
;
A
#
# COMPACT_ATOMS: atom_id res chain seq x y z
N MET A 1 12.11 1.05 -45.14
CA MET A 1 11.65 2.17 -44.27
C MET A 1 10.29 1.88 -43.65
N GLU A 2 9.39 1.15 -44.32
CA GLU A 2 8.06 0.75 -43.82
C GLU A 2 8.02 -0.25 -42.64
N SER A 3 9.03 -1.12 -42.48
CA SER A 3 9.03 -2.15 -41.44
C SER A 3 9.31 -1.58 -40.04
N LEU A 4 10.11 -0.52 -39.94
CA LEU A 4 10.43 0.16 -38.68
C LEU A 4 9.19 0.91 -38.12
N GLU A 5 8.42 1.56 -38.99
CA GLU A 5 7.18 2.24 -38.60
C GLU A 5 6.06 1.27 -38.20
N LYS A 6 5.99 0.08 -38.80
CA LYS A 6 5.04 -0.96 -38.38
C LYS A 6 5.41 -1.50 -36.99
N ASN A 7 6.70 -1.73 -36.73
CA ASN A 7 7.17 -2.22 -35.43
C ASN A 7 6.94 -1.18 -34.32
N HIS A 8 7.16 0.11 -34.61
CA HIS A 8 6.90 1.21 -33.68
C HIS A 8 5.40 1.39 -33.38
N ARG A 9 4.53 1.24 -34.39
CA ARG A 9 3.07 1.28 -34.22
C ARG A 9 2.55 0.09 -33.41
N TYR A 10 3.13 -1.10 -33.62
CA TYR A 10 2.77 -2.31 -32.89
C TYR A 10 3.19 -2.23 -31.42
N LEU A 11 4.42 -1.78 -31.15
CA LEU A 11 4.95 -1.58 -29.80
C LEU A 11 4.20 -0.49 -29.03
N SER A 12 3.82 0.60 -29.69
CA SER A 12 2.97 1.66 -29.12
C SER A 12 1.57 1.15 -28.78
N SER A 13 0.96 0.35 -29.66
CA SER A 13 -0.37 -0.23 -29.43
C SER A 13 -0.36 -1.24 -28.28
N LEU A 14 0.64 -2.13 -28.21
CA LEU A 14 0.81 -3.07 -27.09
C LEU A 14 1.05 -2.35 -25.76
N CYS A 15 1.83 -1.26 -25.77
CA CYS A 15 2.07 -0.47 -24.56
C CYS A 15 0.78 0.23 -24.08
N CYS A 16 -0.03 0.78 -24.99
CA CYS A 16 -1.33 1.36 -24.64
C CYS A 16 -2.31 0.32 -24.07
N VAL A 17 -2.36 -0.88 -24.65
CA VAL A 17 -3.20 -1.98 -24.14
C VAL A 17 -2.71 -2.46 -22.77
N PHE A 18 -1.39 -2.56 -22.57
CA PHE A 18 -0.82 -2.95 -21.27
C PHE A 18 -1.09 -1.89 -20.20
N VAL A 19 -0.92 -0.60 -20.51
CA VAL A 19 -1.24 0.52 -19.61
C VAL A 19 -2.74 0.58 -19.32
N LEU A 20 -3.61 0.39 -20.32
CA LEU A 20 -5.06 0.29 -20.12
C LEU A 20 -5.43 -0.92 -19.25
N CYS A 21 -4.80 -2.07 -19.42
CA CYS A 21 -5.00 -3.24 -18.56
C CYS A 21 -4.51 -3.00 -17.13
N VAL A 22 -3.33 -2.40 -16.94
CA VAL A 22 -2.82 -2.07 -15.60
C VAL A 22 -3.71 -1.03 -14.89
N GLN A 23 -4.25 -0.06 -15.64
CA GLN A 23 -5.23 0.92 -15.14
C GLN A 23 -6.62 0.30 -14.87
N LEU A 24 -6.97 -0.79 -15.55
CA LEU A 24 -8.23 -1.52 -15.35
C LEU A 24 -8.13 -2.53 -14.18
N GLN A 25 -6.93 -3.06 -13.90
CA GLN A 25 -6.65 -3.92 -12.73
C GLN A 25 -6.53 -3.11 -11.43
N LEU A 26 -6.31 -1.80 -11.51
CA LEU A 26 -6.32 -0.88 -10.37
C LEU A 26 -7.72 -0.28 -10.14
N GLY A 27 -8.75 -1.13 -10.27
CA GLY A 27 -10.14 -0.76 -10.12
C GLY A 27 -10.74 -1.48 -8.92
N ILE A 28 -11.01 -0.71 -7.86
CA ILE A 28 -11.76 -1.09 -6.65
C ILE A 28 -10.96 -1.94 -5.65
N THR A 29 -9.87 -1.42 -5.12
CA THR A 29 -9.46 -1.77 -3.74
C THR A 29 -10.08 -0.70 -2.85
N GLY A 30 -11.07 -1.07 -2.02
CA GLY A 30 -11.56 -0.14 -1.02
C GLY A 30 -10.55 -0.02 0.11
N ASP A 31 -10.47 1.15 0.74
CA ASP A 31 -9.54 1.38 1.83
C ASP A 31 -10.20 1.08 3.17
N CYS A 32 -9.43 0.49 4.08
CA CYS A 32 -9.82 0.34 5.48
C CYS A 32 -9.68 1.67 6.24
N PRO A 33 -10.42 1.85 7.35
CA PRO A 33 -10.34 3.08 8.13
C PRO A 33 -8.92 3.37 8.62
N ALA A 34 -8.48 4.62 8.50
CA ALA A 34 -7.20 5.09 9.04
C ALA A 34 -7.42 5.83 10.38
N ASP A 35 -8.03 5.15 11.35
CA ASP A 35 -8.40 5.70 12.66
C ASP A 35 -7.38 5.41 13.78
N GLY A 36 -6.18 4.95 13.40
CA GLY A 36 -5.11 4.56 14.32
C GLY A 36 -5.15 3.08 14.73
N ARG A 37 -6.17 2.32 14.33
CA ARG A 37 -6.21 0.86 14.47
C ARG A 37 -5.49 0.19 13.29
N THR A 38 -4.95 -0.99 13.53
CA THR A 38 -4.34 -1.83 12.48
C THR A 38 -5.42 -2.72 11.86
N TRP A 39 -6.14 -2.20 10.87
CA TRP A 39 -7.14 -2.97 10.13
C TRP A 39 -6.50 -3.93 9.13
N VAL A 40 -7.05 -5.12 9.03
CA VAL A 40 -6.64 -6.19 8.12
C VAL A 40 -7.67 -6.29 7.00
N PRO A 41 -7.34 -5.94 5.75
CA PRO A 41 -8.27 -6.09 4.64
C PRO A 41 -8.40 -7.57 4.25
N PHE A 42 -9.62 -8.04 4.08
CA PHE A 42 -9.90 -9.35 3.51
C PHE A 42 -11.23 -9.30 2.73
N GLY A 43 -11.22 -9.79 1.49
CA GLY A 43 -12.38 -9.66 0.60
C GLY A 43 -12.77 -8.19 0.39
N GLY A 44 -14.04 -7.87 0.69
CA GLY A 44 -14.59 -6.50 0.71
C GLY A 44 -14.68 -5.87 2.11
N GLY A 45 -14.17 -6.54 3.13
CA GLY A 45 -14.23 -6.11 4.53
C GLY A 45 -12.87 -5.69 5.09
N CYS A 46 -12.93 -5.12 6.29
CA CYS A 46 -11.81 -4.69 7.11
C CYS A 46 -12.00 -5.23 8.52
N TYR A 47 -10.99 -5.92 9.04
CA TYR A 47 -11.08 -6.63 10.32
C TYR A 47 -10.04 -6.09 11.29
N TYR A 48 -10.47 -5.73 12.49
CA TYR A 48 -9.62 -5.28 13.58
C TYR A 48 -9.63 -6.30 14.71
N PHE A 49 -8.53 -7.02 14.85
CA PHE A 49 -8.31 -7.97 15.93
C PHE A 49 -7.85 -7.20 17.18
N VAL A 50 -8.69 -7.17 18.21
CA VAL A 50 -8.38 -6.43 19.43
C VAL A 50 -7.24 -7.12 20.17
N HIS A 51 -6.19 -6.36 20.46
CA HIS A 51 -5.04 -6.81 21.24
C HIS A 51 -4.68 -5.79 22.32
N GLY A 52 -3.98 -6.26 23.36
CA GLY A 52 -3.48 -5.42 24.44
C GLY A 52 -2.18 -4.70 24.12
N GLU A 53 -1.71 -3.92 25.10
CA GLU A 53 -0.34 -3.43 25.21
C GLU A 53 0.51 -4.57 25.80
N GLU A 54 1.67 -4.87 25.20
CA GLU A 54 2.43 -6.13 25.34
C GLU A 54 1.67 -7.41 24.92
N ASP A 55 2.43 -8.42 24.46
CA ASP A 55 1.99 -9.71 23.89
C ASP A 55 1.14 -10.63 24.82
N THR A 56 0.44 -10.04 25.78
CA THR A 56 -0.52 -10.72 26.65
C THR A 56 -1.86 -10.79 25.96
N ILE A 57 -2.40 -12.01 25.89
CA ILE A 57 -3.74 -12.27 25.37
C ILE A 57 -4.74 -11.47 26.22
N LYS A 58 -5.54 -10.63 25.57
CA LYS A 58 -6.72 -10.04 26.19
C LYS A 58 -7.96 -10.71 25.63
N SER A 59 -8.54 -11.58 26.44
CA SER A 59 -9.90 -12.06 26.29
C SER A 59 -10.84 -11.05 26.97
N TYR A 60 -12.07 -10.97 26.49
CA TYR A 60 -13.08 -10.04 27.02
C TYR A 60 -14.42 -10.74 27.16
N THR A 61 -15.24 -10.31 28.12
CA THR A 61 -16.65 -10.69 28.17
C THR A 61 -17.39 -10.21 26.91
N PHE A 62 -18.50 -10.85 26.59
CA PHE A 62 -19.27 -10.51 25.39
C PHE A 62 -19.79 -9.06 25.40
N GLU A 63 -20.26 -8.56 26.55
CA GLU A 63 -20.68 -7.16 26.69
C GLU A 63 -19.52 -6.19 26.42
N ARG A 64 -18.32 -6.53 26.89
CA ARG A 64 -17.13 -5.72 26.62
C ARG A 64 -16.73 -5.80 25.14
N ALA A 65 -16.87 -6.96 24.49
CA ALA A 65 -16.63 -7.13 23.06
C ALA A 65 -17.53 -6.18 22.23
N LYS A 66 -18.83 -6.13 22.52
CA LYS A 66 -19.77 -5.19 21.90
C LYS A 66 -19.34 -3.73 22.06
N THR A 67 -18.88 -3.38 23.27
CA THR A 67 -18.41 -2.02 23.55
C THR A 67 -17.14 -1.67 22.77
N LEU A 68 -16.21 -2.62 22.61
CA LEU A 68 -14.95 -2.40 21.86
C LEU A 68 -15.17 -2.20 20.36
N CYS A 69 -16.22 -2.83 19.81
CA CYS A 69 -16.63 -2.68 18.41
C CYS A 69 -17.69 -1.60 18.22
N GLN A 70 -17.98 -0.76 19.20
CA GLN A 70 -18.95 0.33 19.04
C GLN A 70 -18.55 1.27 17.89
N GLY A 71 -19.49 1.52 16.97
CA GLY A 71 -19.24 2.27 15.72
C GLY A 71 -18.80 1.40 14.53
N PHE A 72 -18.59 0.11 14.78
CA PHE A 72 -18.32 -0.94 13.82
C PHE A 72 -19.23 -2.15 14.13
N GLU A 73 -19.00 -3.28 13.47
CA GLU A 73 -19.72 -4.53 13.75
C GLU A 73 -18.82 -5.51 14.50
N LEU A 74 -19.42 -6.35 15.35
CA LEU A 74 -18.71 -7.51 15.91
C LEU A 74 -18.69 -8.60 14.83
N LEU A 75 -17.57 -9.32 14.71
CA LEU A 75 -17.30 -10.28 13.63
C LEU A 75 -18.52 -11.10 13.19
N THR A 76 -18.89 -10.96 11.93
CA THR A 76 -19.80 -11.87 11.25
C THR A 76 -19.00 -12.77 10.32
N ILE A 77 -19.59 -13.90 9.91
CA ILE A 77 -18.94 -14.82 8.99
C ILE A 77 -19.96 -15.26 7.96
N GLN A 78 -19.76 -14.82 6.73
CA GLN A 78 -20.67 -15.02 5.61
C GLN A 78 -20.13 -16.01 4.58
N SER A 79 -18.91 -16.52 4.76
CA SER A 79 -18.29 -17.50 3.86
C SER A 79 -17.28 -18.40 4.57
N ALA A 80 -16.98 -19.55 3.95
CA ALA A 80 -15.94 -20.45 4.43
C ALA A 80 -14.56 -19.79 4.36
N GLU A 81 -14.31 -18.98 3.33
CA GLU A 81 -13.06 -18.27 3.11
C GLU A 81 -12.82 -17.23 4.22
N GLU A 82 -13.86 -16.53 4.66
CA GLU A 82 -13.80 -15.60 5.78
C GLU A 82 -13.55 -16.32 7.11
N ASN A 83 -14.23 -17.43 7.36
CA ASN A 83 -14.00 -18.28 8.53
C ASN A 83 -12.52 -18.70 8.61
N ASP A 84 -12.01 -19.20 7.48
CA ASP A 84 -10.62 -19.61 7.30
C ASP A 84 -9.63 -18.46 7.50
N PHE A 85 -9.96 -17.27 7.00
CA PHE A 85 -9.14 -16.08 7.18
C PHE A 85 -8.99 -15.72 8.67
N VAL A 86 -10.10 -15.68 9.41
CA VAL A 86 -10.08 -15.32 10.84
C VAL A 86 -9.20 -16.28 11.62
N ILE A 87 -9.37 -17.59 11.44
CA ILE A 87 -8.56 -18.59 12.16
C ILE A 87 -7.09 -18.59 11.75
N LYS A 88 -6.77 -18.32 10.47
CA LYS A 88 -5.37 -18.26 10.00
C LYS A 88 -4.67 -17.00 10.49
N TYR A 89 -5.38 -15.88 10.64
CA TYR A 89 -4.81 -14.62 11.10
C TYR A 89 -4.71 -14.53 12.64
N SER A 90 -5.60 -15.19 13.37
CA SER A 90 -5.66 -15.15 14.85
C SER A 90 -4.30 -15.41 15.54
N PRO A 91 -3.47 -16.40 15.13
CA PRO A 91 -2.16 -16.65 15.75
C PRO A 91 -1.14 -15.52 15.58
N ALA A 92 -1.34 -14.62 14.60
CA ALA A 92 -0.49 -13.44 14.44
C ALA A 92 -0.74 -12.37 15.51
N VAL A 93 -1.89 -12.45 16.19
CA VAL A 93 -2.34 -11.49 17.20
C VAL A 93 -2.34 -12.09 18.60
N TRP A 94 -2.75 -13.34 18.74
CA TRP A 94 -2.84 -14.04 20.01
C TRP A 94 -1.92 -15.27 20.03
N LYS A 95 -1.01 -15.35 20.99
CA LYS A 95 0.02 -16.42 21.07
C LYS A 95 -0.55 -17.83 21.31
N ASN A 96 -1.73 -17.94 21.91
CA ASN A 96 -2.42 -19.21 22.16
C ASN A 96 -3.68 -19.31 21.31
N ASN A 97 -4.27 -20.50 21.24
CA ASN A 97 -5.59 -20.70 20.65
C ASN A 97 -6.64 -19.98 21.52
N VAL A 98 -7.03 -18.79 21.08
CA VAL A 98 -8.06 -17.97 21.71
C VAL A 98 -9.32 -18.10 20.86
N ASN A 99 -10.41 -18.56 21.46
CA ASN A 99 -11.71 -18.56 20.79
C ASN A 99 -12.13 -17.11 20.54
N VAL A 100 -12.98 -16.87 19.53
CA VAL A 100 -13.35 -15.52 19.09
C VAL A 100 -14.85 -15.34 19.23
N TRP A 101 -15.28 -14.23 19.81
CA TRP A 101 -16.70 -13.88 19.82
C TRP A 101 -17.22 -13.62 18.42
N LEU A 102 -18.35 -14.25 18.08
CA LEU A 102 -19.13 -13.91 16.90
C LEU A 102 -20.21 -12.89 17.27
N GLY A 103 -20.53 -12.00 16.32
CA GLY A 103 -21.63 -11.04 16.37
C GLY A 103 -23.01 -11.68 16.27
N MET A 104 -23.18 -12.88 16.81
CA MET A 104 -24.40 -13.69 16.71
C MET A 104 -25.08 -13.81 18.06
N TYR A 105 -26.42 -13.82 18.06
CA TYR A 105 -27.25 -14.01 19.24
C TYR A 105 -28.49 -14.83 18.91
N TYR A 106 -29.10 -15.43 19.93
CA TYR A 106 -30.37 -16.14 19.78
C TYR A 106 -31.55 -15.14 19.85
N ASP A 107 -32.34 -15.03 18.78
CA ASP A 107 -33.57 -14.23 18.74
C ASP A 107 -34.77 -15.08 19.17
N THR A 108 -35.40 -14.67 20.26
CA THR A 108 -36.48 -15.40 20.91
C THR A 108 -37.80 -15.28 20.18
N ASN A 109 -37.94 -14.28 19.29
CA ASN A 109 -39.15 -14.08 18.50
C ASN A 109 -39.20 -15.01 17.28
N SER A 110 -38.04 -15.27 16.68
CA SER A 110 -37.89 -16.14 15.51
C SER A 110 -37.35 -17.52 15.84
N GLU A 111 -36.95 -17.76 17.09
CA GLU A 111 -36.39 -19.02 17.58
C GLU A 111 -35.15 -19.46 16.77
N ASP A 112 -34.35 -18.49 16.31
CA ASP A 112 -33.18 -18.70 15.45
C ASP A 112 -31.96 -17.86 15.89
N MET A 113 -30.78 -18.25 15.38
CA MET A 113 -29.55 -17.48 15.56
C MET A 113 -29.46 -16.37 14.51
N ARG A 114 -29.11 -15.16 14.94
CA ARG A 114 -29.05 -13.96 14.09
C ARG A 114 -27.80 -13.13 14.31
N TRP A 115 -27.34 -12.47 13.26
CA TRP A 115 -26.30 -11.45 13.33
C TRP A 115 -26.84 -10.14 13.90
N PHE A 116 -26.04 -9.38 14.66
CA PHE A 116 -26.46 -8.04 15.13
C PHE A 116 -26.63 -7.02 14.00
N GLY A 117 -25.91 -7.16 12.87
CA GLY A 117 -25.93 -6.22 11.75
C GLY A 117 -27.10 -6.37 10.78
N GLU A 118 -28.20 -7.02 11.20
CA GLU A 118 -29.38 -7.36 10.36
C GLU A 118 -29.08 -8.21 9.10
N GLN A 119 -27.82 -8.63 8.92
CA GLN A 119 -27.44 -9.48 7.81
C GLN A 119 -28.05 -10.88 7.99
N PRO A 120 -28.53 -11.53 6.91
CA PRO A 120 -28.99 -12.90 6.99
C PRO A 120 -27.81 -13.84 7.28
N VAL A 121 -28.10 -14.96 7.96
CA VAL A 121 -27.13 -16.03 8.17
C VAL A 121 -27.06 -16.87 6.90
N GLY A 122 -26.08 -16.56 6.03
CA GLY A 122 -25.86 -17.29 4.77
C GLY A 122 -24.91 -18.47 4.90
N PHE A 123 -24.04 -18.43 5.90
CA PHE A 123 -23.01 -19.44 6.18
C PHE A 123 -23.03 -19.81 7.66
N SER A 124 -22.72 -21.07 7.96
CA SER A 124 -22.47 -21.53 9.32
C SER A 124 -21.49 -22.68 9.36
N ASN A 125 -20.74 -22.78 10.46
CA ASN A 125 -19.78 -23.86 10.66
C ASN A 125 -19.86 -24.42 12.10
N TRP A 126 -21.05 -24.82 12.51
CA TRP A 126 -21.30 -25.38 13.84
C TRP A 126 -20.42 -26.61 14.14
N GLU A 127 -19.97 -26.71 15.39
CA GLU A 127 -19.38 -27.92 15.95
C GLU A 127 -20.44 -29.03 15.96
N ASP A 128 -20.06 -30.27 15.62
CA ASP A 128 -20.98 -31.41 15.61
C ASP A 128 -21.26 -31.87 17.05
N ILE A 129 -22.13 -31.15 17.76
CA ILE A 129 -22.49 -31.52 19.13
C ILE A 129 -23.59 -32.59 19.08
N LEU A 130 -23.23 -33.83 19.41
CA LEU A 130 -24.19 -34.87 19.74
C LEU A 130 -24.86 -34.49 21.06
N SER A 131 -26.02 -33.84 20.99
CA SER A 131 -26.91 -33.40 22.09
C SER A 131 -26.58 -32.05 22.76
N SER A 132 -27.58 -31.17 22.78
CA SER A 132 -28.08 -30.53 24.01
C SER A 132 -29.46 -29.92 23.73
N SER A 133 -30.44 -30.28 24.55
CA SER A 133 -31.82 -29.76 24.71
C SER A 133 -32.42 -28.85 23.63
N ASP A 134 -33.67 -29.15 23.23
CA ASP A 134 -34.56 -28.35 22.36
C ASP A 134 -34.81 -26.89 22.82
N LEU A 135 -34.17 -26.42 23.90
CA LEU A 135 -34.30 -25.06 24.42
C LEU A 135 -32.91 -24.45 24.63
N LEU A 136 -32.47 -23.63 23.67
CA LEU A 136 -31.35 -22.71 23.85
C LEU A 136 -31.76 -21.63 24.86
N PRO A 137 -30.97 -21.37 25.92
CA PRO A 137 -31.23 -20.26 26.83
C PRO A 137 -31.32 -18.93 26.08
N LEU A 138 -32.12 -17.99 26.60
CA LEU A 138 -32.28 -16.64 26.02
C LEU A 138 -30.93 -15.92 25.90
N ASP A 139 -29.99 -16.23 26.79
CA ASP A 139 -28.65 -15.64 26.85
C ASP A 139 -27.59 -16.50 26.13
N THR A 140 -27.91 -16.97 24.92
CA THR A 140 -26.97 -17.75 24.10
C THR A 140 -26.21 -16.84 23.12
N CYS A 141 -24.90 -16.91 23.21
CA CYS A 141 -23.90 -16.28 22.35
C CYS A 141 -23.16 -17.36 21.56
N VAL A 142 -22.35 -16.95 20.59
CA VAL A 142 -21.58 -17.88 19.76
C VAL A 142 -20.10 -17.53 19.79
N ALA A 143 -19.27 -18.55 19.97
CA ALA A 143 -17.82 -18.45 19.91
C ALA A 143 -17.26 -19.32 18.77
N LEU A 144 -16.34 -18.76 17.99
CA LEU A 144 -15.54 -19.45 17.00
C LEU A 144 -14.30 -20.06 17.67
N HIS A 145 -14.09 -21.36 17.49
CA HIS A 145 -12.88 -22.06 17.92
C HIS A 145 -11.77 -21.78 16.90
N SER A 146 -10.70 -21.09 17.31
CA SER A 146 -9.64 -20.65 16.39
C SER A 146 -8.74 -21.78 15.86
N ASN A 147 -8.79 -22.96 16.48
CA ASN A 147 -8.02 -24.14 16.04
C ASN A 147 -8.78 -25.00 15.00
N THR A 148 -10.10 -25.11 15.11
CA THR A 148 -10.94 -25.95 14.24
C THR A 148 -11.76 -25.15 13.23
N GLY A 149 -11.97 -23.86 13.49
CA GLY A 149 -12.90 -23.00 12.77
C GLY A 149 -14.37 -23.29 13.08
N LYS A 150 -14.67 -24.16 14.04
CA LYS A 150 -16.03 -24.55 14.41
C LYS A 150 -16.68 -23.57 15.37
N TRP A 151 -18.01 -23.50 15.33
CA TRP A 151 -18.81 -22.57 16.14
C TRP A 151 -19.50 -23.32 17.28
N GLU A 152 -19.44 -22.76 18.47
CA GLU A 152 -20.03 -23.30 19.68
C GLU A 152 -21.02 -22.31 20.29
N ASN A 153 -22.16 -22.82 20.75
CA ASN A 153 -23.10 -22.07 21.58
C ASN A 153 -22.55 -21.94 22.99
N VAL A 154 -22.42 -20.72 23.48
CA VAL A 154 -21.89 -20.40 24.81
C VAL A 154 -22.80 -19.41 25.52
N SER A 155 -22.75 -19.36 26.85
CA SER A 155 -23.53 -18.38 27.62
C SER A 155 -22.94 -16.97 27.46
N CYS A 156 -23.80 -15.99 27.17
CA CYS A 156 -23.42 -14.58 27.17
C CYS A 156 -23.19 -14.01 28.57
N LEU A 157 -23.83 -14.60 29.59
CA LEU A 157 -23.85 -14.09 30.98
C LEU A 157 -22.76 -14.70 31.86
N GLU A 158 -22.19 -15.84 31.45
CA GLU A 158 -21.03 -16.38 32.14
C GLU A 158 -19.84 -15.43 31.98
N GLN A 159 -18.91 -15.47 32.94
CA GLN A 159 -17.63 -14.73 32.86
C GLN A 159 -16.67 -15.35 31.82
N ALA A 160 -17.23 -15.98 30.78
CA ALA A 160 -16.49 -16.47 29.65
C ALA A 160 -15.87 -15.28 28.93
N GLU A 161 -14.59 -15.42 28.60
CA GLU A 161 -13.86 -14.40 27.89
C GLU A 161 -13.26 -15.00 26.61
N ASN A 162 -13.50 -14.33 25.48
CA ASN A 162 -12.98 -14.71 24.18
C ASN A 162 -12.30 -13.51 23.51
N GLY A 163 -11.51 -13.77 22.48
CA GLY A 163 -10.93 -12.76 21.60
C GLY A 163 -12.01 -11.97 20.87
N VAL A 164 -11.68 -10.75 20.48
CA VAL A 164 -12.61 -9.82 19.86
C VAL A 164 -12.07 -9.41 18.50
N VAL A 165 -12.90 -9.55 17.48
CA VAL A 165 -12.64 -9.03 16.14
C VAL A 165 -13.79 -8.12 15.78
N CYS A 166 -13.48 -6.87 15.46
CA CYS A 166 -14.43 -5.92 14.92
C CYS A 166 -14.31 -5.90 13.41
N GLU A 167 -15.41 -5.70 12.70
CA GLU A 167 -15.44 -5.63 11.25
C GLU A 167 -16.15 -4.38 10.74
N THR A 168 -15.80 -3.99 9.52
CA THR A 168 -16.51 -2.97 8.77
C THR A 168 -16.27 -3.18 7.28
N ASN A 169 -17.18 -2.68 6.44
CA ASN A 169 -17.00 -2.72 5.00
C ASN A 169 -15.85 -1.79 4.59
N GLN A 170 -15.09 -2.20 3.57
CA GLN A 170 -14.17 -1.28 2.92
C GLN A 170 -14.95 -0.08 2.38
N LYS A 171 -14.41 1.12 2.57
CA LYS A 171 -15.00 2.30 1.94
C LYS A 171 -14.76 2.15 0.45
N ALA A 172 -15.84 2.05 -0.33
CA ALA A 172 -15.75 2.28 -1.76
C ALA A 172 -15.07 3.64 -1.92
N GLU A 173 -14.01 3.73 -2.73
CA GLU A 173 -13.52 5.03 -3.15
C GLU A 173 -14.70 5.75 -3.78
N GLU A 174 -15.33 6.69 -3.05
CA GLU A 174 -15.96 7.82 -3.72
C GLU A 174 -14.86 8.36 -4.60
N ALA A 175 -15.07 8.32 -5.92
CA ALA A 175 -14.08 8.66 -6.91
C ALA A 175 -13.42 10.00 -6.54
N LYS A 176 -12.32 9.95 -5.79
CA LYS A 176 -11.45 11.09 -5.61
C LYS A 176 -11.12 11.50 -7.03
N PRO A 177 -11.18 12.79 -7.39
CA PRO A 177 -10.79 13.21 -8.71
C PRO A 177 -9.39 12.66 -8.92
N LYS A 178 -9.27 11.66 -9.82
CA LYS A 178 -8.00 11.02 -10.16
C LYS A 178 -7.00 12.16 -10.30
N PRO A 179 -5.82 12.13 -9.64
CA PRO A 179 -4.79 13.13 -9.92
C PRO A 179 -4.64 13.11 -11.43
N SER A 180 -5.03 14.24 -12.03
CA SER A 180 -5.61 14.21 -13.37
C SER A 180 -4.60 13.55 -14.30
N ALA A 181 -5.07 12.72 -15.24
CA ALA A 181 -4.21 12.17 -16.29
C ALA A 181 -3.36 13.28 -16.97
N LEU A 182 -3.81 14.53 -16.87
CA LEU A 182 -3.08 15.76 -17.12
C LEU A 182 -1.76 15.91 -16.34
N LEU A 183 -1.70 15.75 -15.02
CA LEU A 183 -0.44 15.84 -14.26
C LEU A 183 0.55 14.75 -14.67
N SER A 184 0.07 13.51 -14.83
CA SER A 184 0.91 12.42 -15.35
C SER A 184 1.38 12.69 -16.78
N ALA A 185 0.49 13.15 -17.66
CA ALA A 185 0.84 13.54 -19.03
C ALA A 185 1.80 14.74 -19.09
N LEU A 186 1.65 15.73 -18.22
CA LEU A 186 2.54 16.89 -18.14
C LEU A 186 3.95 16.48 -17.69
N VAL A 187 4.06 15.55 -16.75
CA VAL A 187 5.35 14.98 -16.32
C VAL A 187 5.99 14.18 -17.45
N ILE A 188 5.22 13.37 -18.18
CA ILE A 188 5.75 12.60 -19.32
C ILE A 188 6.19 13.54 -20.45
N LEU A 189 5.39 14.57 -20.77
CA LEU A 189 5.71 15.56 -21.80
C LEU A 189 6.97 16.37 -21.45
N SER A 190 7.14 16.75 -20.18
CA SER A 190 8.33 17.49 -19.75
C SER A 190 9.59 16.62 -19.86
N VAL A 191 9.52 15.35 -19.46
CA VAL A 191 10.64 14.42 -19.60
C VAL A 191 11.00 14.20 -21.07
N VAL A 192 10.02 13.97 -21.95
CA VAL A 192 10.26 13.79 -23.39
C VAL A 192 10.86 15.05 -24.01
N ALA A 193 10.39 16.24 -23.62
CA ALA A 193 10.96 17.50 -24.10
C ALA A 193 12.42 17.66 -23.66
N ILE A 194 12.77 17.34 -22.41
CA ILE A 194 14.15 17.40 -21.91
C ILE A 194 15.06 16.42 -22.66
N MET A 195 14.58 15.20 -22.92
CA MET A 195 15.33 14.20 -23.70
C MET A 195 15.52 14.64 -25.16
N GLY A 196 14.51 15.27 -25.77
CA GLY A 196 14.63 15.82 -27.11
C GLY A 196 15.62 16.99 -27.19
N VAL A 197 15.54 17.94 -26.27
CA VAL A 197 16.44 19.11 -26.21
C VAL A 197 17.88 18.66 -25.99
N SER A 198 18.12 17.73 -25.07
CA SER A 198 19.46 17.20 -24.81
C SER A 198 20.05 16.48 -26.04
N ALA A 199 19.26 15.70 -26.78
CA ALA A 199 19.70 15.07 -28.02
C ALA A 199 20.03 16.09 -29.13
N VAL A 200 19.22 17.15 -29.27
CA VAL A 200 19.48 18.24 -30.24
C VAL A 200 20.75 19.00 -29.88
N ILE A 201 20.93 19.37 -28.60
CA ILE A 201 22.15 20.03 -28.13
C ILE A 201 23.37 19.15 -28.42
N TRP A 202 23.29 17.86 -28.11
CA TRP A 202 24.36 16.91 -28.39
C TRP A 202 24.68 16.81 -29.89
N PHE A 203 23.66 16.76 -30.75
CA PHE A 203 23.83 16.71 -32.20
C PHE A 203 24.43 18.00 -32.77
N LEU A 204 24.01 19.17 -32.28
CA LEU A 204 24.58 20.46 -32.64
C LEU A 204 26.05 20.53 -32.21
N GLN A 205 26.37 20.17 -30.97
CA GLN A 205 27.75 20.10 -30.47
C GLN A 205 28.61 19.16 -31.30
N HIS A 206 28.07 17.99 -31.70
CA HIS A 206 28.77 17.06 -32.58
C HIS A 206 29.07 17.67 -33.95
N LYS A 207 28.11 18.40 -34.54
CA LYS A 207 28.29 19.09 -35.82
C LYS A 207 29.29 20.25 -35.74
N TYR A 208 29.33 20.99 -34.63
CA TYR A 208 30.35 22.01 -34.37
C TYR A 208 31.75 21.39 -34.17
N ASN A 209 31.84 20.24 -33.49
CA ASN A 209 33.11 19.51 -33.33
C ASN A 209 33.60 18.85 -34.62
N LEU A 210 32.71 18.45 -35.54
CA LEU A 210 33.12 17.97 -36.88
C LEU A 210 33.61 19.09 -37.81
N GLY A 211 33.41 20.37 -37.46
CA GLY A 211 33.87 21.52 -38.24
C GLY A 211 35.26 22.05 -37.85
N SER A 212 35.89 21.52 -36.81
CA SER A 212 37.20 21.99 -36.34
C SER A 212 38.26 20.89 -36.50
N THR A 213 38.61 20.60 -37.76
CA THR A 213 39.92 19.99 -38.05
C THR A 213 40.98 21.08 -37.87
N ILE A 214 41.44 21.28 -36.64
CA ILE A 214 42.67 22.04 -36.37
C ILE A 214 43.84 21.16 -36.84
N LEU A 215 44.23 21.33 -38.11
CA LEU A 215 45.56 20.95 -38.57
C LEU A 215 46.54 21.97 -38.00
N THR A 216 47.19 21.66 -36.88
CA THR A 216 48.43 22.36 -36.52
C THR A 216 49.51 21.90 -37.49
N ALA A 217 49.75 22.71 -38.51
CA ALA A 217 50.96 22.67 -39.29
C ALA A 217 52.15 22.86 -38.33
N PHE A 218 52.98 21.83 -38.20
CA PHE A 218 54.29 21.95 -37.57
C PHE A 218 55.21 22.73 -38.51
N GLU A 219 55.26 24.06 -38.35
CA GLU A 219 56.24 24.91 -39.04
C GLU A 219 57.54 24.90 -38.22
N TYR A 220 58.58 24.31 -38.81
CA TYR A 220 59.92 24.15 -38.25
C TYR A 220 60.69 25.47 -38.36
N HIS A 221 61.25 25.99 -37.26
CA HIS A 221 62.19 27.12 -37.29
C HIS A 221 63.58 26.71 -36.74
N PRO A 222 64.68 27.01 -37.47
CA PRO A 222 66.04 26.68 -37.05
C PRO A 222 66.59 27.71 -36.04
N PRO A 223 67.66 27.38 -35.29
CA PRO A 223 68.09 28.19 -34.15
C PRO A 223 69.20 29.19 -34.49
N PHE A 224 69.31 30.19 -33.60
CA PHE A 224 70.40 31.15 -33.38
C PHE A 224 70.59 32.28 -34.41
N ARG A 225 70.20 33.50 -33.98
CA ARG A 225 71.11 34.66 -33.96
C ARG A 225 70.88 35.49 -32.69
N VAL A 226 72.00 35.92 -32.12
CA VAL A 226 72.19 36.76 -30.93
C VAL A 226 72.65 38.16 -31.38
N LEU A 227 72.57 39.15 -30.48
CA LEU A 227 73.08 40.55 -30.52
C LEU A 227 72.16 41.57 -31.22
N ASP A 228 71.87 42.78 -30.72
CA ASP A 228 72.34 43.63 -29.60
C ASP A 228 71.14 44.54 -29.20
N THR A 229 70.83 44.74 -27.92
CA THR A 229 71.28 45.86 -27.05
C THR A 229 70.83 47.25 -27.52
N ASP A 230 69.76 47.79 -26.90
CA ASP A 230 69.73 49.13 -26.31
C ASP A 230 68.29 49.58 -25.98
N ARG A 231 67.91 49.42 -24.70
CA ARG A 231 67.27 50.49 -23.90
C ARG A 231 66.97 49.97 -22.50
N SER A 232 67.98 50.12 -21.64
CA SER A 232 67.80 50.24 -20.20
C SER A 232 67.01 51.50 -19.89
N CYS A 233 65.83 51.37 -19.29
CA CYS A 233 65.26 52.38 -18.40
C CYS A 233 64.65 51.66 -17.20
N LEU A 234 65.26 51.94 -16.04
CA LEU A 234 64.83 51.57 -14.71
C LEU A 234 63.45 52.16 -14.42
N VAL A 235 62.59 51.40 -13.74
CA VAL A 235 61.58 51.97 -12.85
C VAL A 235 61.74 51.27 -11.50
N GLU A 236 62.10 52.09 -10.53
CA GLU A 236 62.36 51.77 -9.13
C GLU A 236 61.07 51.32 -8.43
N ALA A 237 61.19 50.31 -7.57
CA ALA A 237 60.14 49.91 -6.65
C ALA A 237 60.34 50.65 -5.33
N GLU A 238 59.31 51.35 -4.86
CA GLU A 238 59.25 51.86 -3.51
C GLU A 238 57.97 51.32 -2.86
N GLU A 239 58.12 50.31 -2.00
CA GLU A 239 57.12 49.89 -1.04
C GLU A 239 57.72 50.18 0.33
N THR A 240 57.17 51.19 1.00
CA THR A 240 57.55 51.58 2.35
C THR A 240 56.80 50.71 3.35
N ASP A 241 57.55 49.78 3.94
CA ASP A 241 57.14 49.04 5.13
C ASP A 241 57.55 49.86 6.36
N SER A 242 56.61 50.15 7.26
CA SER A 242 56.89 50.81 8.53
C SER A 242 56.22 50.05 9.67
N VAL A 243 57.06 49.44 10.50
CA VAL A 243 56.78 48.94 11.85
C VAL A 243 58.03 49.31 12.69
N PRO A 244 57.94 49.62 13.99
CA PRO A 244 56.81 49.51 14.93
C PRO A 244 56.27 50.84 15.48
#